data_AF-A0A970FR09-F1
#
_entry.id   AF-A0A970FR09-F1
#
_cell.length_a   1.000
_cell.length_b   1.000
_cell.length_c   1.000
_cell.angle_alpha   90.00
_cell.angle_beta   90.00
_cell.angle_gamma   90.00
#
_symmetry.space_group_name_H-M   'P 1'
#
loop_
_entity.id
_entity.type
_entity.pdbx_description
1 polymer ?
#
loop_
_entity_poly.entity_id
_entity_poly.type
_entity_poly.pdbx_seq_one_letter_code
_entity_poly.pdbx_strand_id
1 'polypeptide(L)'
;MLRKIFVITLCAAMLLGVISACDQGAETDQTSQTTSTQGTTASSETTTGTSQEKTPSETAEGLGPNMLLLPTMENMSDKFPGSWDNYGLLGRMALFSRLLRLDSDLKPVYGDLASEWTESEDGMIYTFTLHEGVKWHDGEDFSADDVAFSFKTAMKASQVNGVIKGALMNIKGAKTFANDESLTAADDIEGITVDDNVITIEMEKPSGTFLLAMAQFNILPRHKIEGLDPLMLNTSSFYDWPIGTGPYMIKEFAPNDYALLERFDDYFGEKPIIPQIKLAQMTAADYPARALANEIDFFHTNSLDTALAACENPNYEMFYTDIYFIRFFMWNSYGLKGDGNDPFADIDTRRAFIHAIDRQALIDNLMPNQAELINTKVPTAFEYCNTDVYDLGYDPELAKTMF
;
A
#
# COMPACT_ATOMS: atom_id res chain seq x y z
N MET A 1 3.24 -42.91 26.83
CA MET A 1 2.07 -42.38 27.57
C MET A 1 2.41 -41.23 28.53
N LEU A 2 3.57 -41.19 29.21
CA LEU A 2 3.89 -40.07 30.13
C LEU A 2 4.07 -38.69 29.48
N ARG A 3 4.53 -38.60 28.21
CA ARG A 3 4.68 -37.30 27.51
C ARG A 3 3.34 -36.64 27.12
N LYS A 4 2.27 -37.40 26.91
CA LYS A 4 0.94 -36.86 26.58
C LYS A 4 0.20 -36.31 27.82
N ILE A 5 0.49 -36.85 29.00
CA ILE A 5 -0.07 -36.35 30.28
C ILE A 5 0.57 -35.02 30.69
N PHE A 6 1.87 -34.84 30.41
CA PHE A 6 2.58 -33.59 30.76
C PHE A 6 2.10 -32.37 29.94
N VAL A 7 1.77 -32.55 28.67
CA VAL A 7 1.28 -31.46 27.79
C VAL A 7 -0.16 -31.05 28.13
N ILE A 8 -1.02 -32.01 28.47
CA ILE A 8 -2.41 -31.73 28.87
C ILE A 8 -2.46 -31.03 30.24
N THR A 9 -1.53 -31.35 31.15
CA THR A 9 -1.43 -30.70 32.46
C THR A 9 -0.87 -29.26 32.36
N LEU A 10 -0.01 -28.98 31.38
CA LEU A 10 0.53 -27.64 31.13
C LEU A 10 -0.52 -26.69 30.50
N CYS A 11 -1.37 -27.19 29.60
CA CYS A 11 -2.45 -26.40 28.99
C CYS A 11 -3.59 -26.09 29.98
N ALA A 12 -3.87 -26.98 30.94
CA ALA A 12 -4.86 -26.72 31.99
C ALA A 12 -4.36 -25.70 33.05
N ALA A 13 -3.04 -25.59 33.26
CA ALA A 13 -2.46 -24.62 34.19
C ALA A 13 -2.37 -23.18 33.59
N MET A 14 -2.32 -23.04 32.26
CA MET A 14 -2.31 -21.72 31.60
C MET A 14 -3.70 -21.09 31.46
N LEU A 15 -4.78 -21.87 31.56
CA LEU A 15 -6.16 -21.36 31.52
C LEU A 15 -6.72 -20.91 32.88
N LEU A 16 -5.99 -21.11 33.98
CA LEU A 16 -6.41 -20.71 35.34
C LEU A 16 -5.65 -19.49 35.91
N GLY A 17 -4.80 -18.85 35.10
CA GLY A 17 -3.97 -17.71 35.52
C GLY A 17 -4.51 -16.32 35.20
N VAL A 18 -5.73 -16.20 34.65
CA VAL A 18 -6.31 -14.90 34.25
C VAL A 18 -7.57 -14.58 35.07
N ILE A 19 -7.55 -14.79 36.39
CA ILE A 19 -8.52 -14.18 37.32
C ILE A 19 -7.79 -13.95 38.66
N SER A 20 -7.76 -12.69 39.13
CA SER A 20 -7.25 -12.22 40.45
C SER A 20 -5.72 -12.08 40.54
N ALA A 21 -5.09 -10.98 40.96
CA ALA A 21 -5.52 -9.95 41.90
C ALA A 21 -4.75 -8.63 41.68
N CYS A 22 -5.43 -7.51 41.95
CA CYS A 22 -4.81 -6.28 42.42
C CYS A 22 -4.43 -6.43 43.91
N ASP A 23 -3.40 -5.65 44.31
CA ASP A 23 -3.23 -5.00 45.62
C ASP A 23 -2.36 -5.67 46.72
N GLN A 24 -1.29 -4.91 47.10
CA GLN A 24 -0.50 -4.84 48.37
C GLN A 24 0.10 -6.12 48.98
N GLY A 25 1.30 -6.15 49.60
CA GLY A 25 2.30 -5.16 50.00
C GLY A 25 3.42 -5.84 50.83
N ALA A 26 4.62 -5.24 50.80
CA ALA A 26 5.86 -5.34 51.62
C ALA A 26 6.05 -6.44 52.72
N GLU A 27 7.19 -7.16 52.71
CA GLU A 27 8.42 -6.87 53.52
C GLU A 27 9.51 -7.98 53.41
N THR A 28 10.76 -7.49 53.30
CA THR A 28 12.13 -8.00 53.58
C THR A 28 12.40 -9.40 54.19
N ASP A 29 13.43 -10.11 53.69
CA ASP A 29 14.76 -10.18 54.37
C ASP A 29 15.91 -10.72 53.47
N GLN A 30 17.14 -10.30 53.77
CA GLN A 30 18.38 -10.53 53.03
C GLN A 30 19.12 -11.83 53.41
N THR A 31 19.86 -12.44 52.47
CA THR A 31 21.24 -12.89 52.72
C THR A 31 22.02 -13.15 51.42
N SER A 32 23.25 -12.64 51.39
CA SER A 32 24.16 -12.60 50.26
C SER A 32 24.99 -13.89 50.09
N GLN A 33 25.30 -14.25 48.84
CA GLN A 33 26.66 -14.71 48.48
C GLN A 33 26.93 -14.55 46.98
N THR A 34 28.07 -13.93 46.72
CA THR A 34 28.59 -13.42 45.44
C THR A 34 29.40 -14.49 44.70
N THR A 35 29.14 -14.70 43.41
CA THR A 35 30.19 -15.05 42.44
C THR A 35 29.82 -14.50 41.05
N SER A 36 30.78 -13.80 40.44
CA SER A 36 30.72 -13.00 39.23
C SER A 36 30.71 -13.80 37.92
N THR A 37 29.89 -13.41 36.95
CA THR A 37 30.28 -13.41 35.52
C THR A 37 29.45 -12.37 34.75
N GLN A 38 30.13 -11.53 33.96
CA GLN A 38 29.58 -10.42 33.18
C GLN A 38 28.60 -10.91 32.09
N GLY A 39 27.44 -10.26 32.02
CA GLY A 39 26.48 -10.34 30.93
C GLY A 39 25.77 -8.99 30.81
N THR A 40 26.01 -8.31 29.70
CA THR A 40 25.44 -7.02 29.30
C THR A 40 23.91 -7.08 29.31
N THR A 41 23.25 -6.16 30.00
CA THR A 41 21.78 -5.98 29.91
C THR A 41 21.45 -4.50 29.84
N ALA A 42 20.58 -4.19 28.88
CA ALA A 42 20.06 -2.87 28.57
C ALA A 42 19.36 -2.24 29.78
N SER A 43 19.71 -0.98 30.04
CA SER A 43 19.04 -0.10 30.99
C SER A 43 17.71 0.38 30.41
N SER A 44 16.62 0.00 31.07
CA SER A 44 15.30 0.58 30.94
C SER A 44 15.24 1.85 31.79
N GLU A 45 15.32 3.01 31.14
CA GLU A 45 14.99 4.28 31.78
C GLU A 45 13.47 4.45 31.78
N THR A 46 12.90 4.42 32.98
CA THR A 46 11.50 4.76 33.24
C THR A 46 11.43 6.28 33.34
N THR A 47 11.07 6.97 32.26
CA THR A 47 10.73 8.38 32.31
C THR A 47 9.26 8.52 32.69
N THR A 48 9.03 9.11 33.86
CA THR A 48 7.71 9.49 34.38
C THR A 48 7.20 10.66 33.54
N GLY A 49 6.37 10.36 32.54
CA GLY A 49 5.66 11.35 31.74
C GLY A 49 4.41 11.82 32.47
N THR A 50 4.45 13.03 32.99
CA THR A 50 3.32 13.76 33.55
C THR A 50 2.19 13.84 32.52
N SER A 51 1.02 13.31 32.85
CA SER A 51 -0.21 13.45 32.06
C SER A 51 -0.61 14.93 32.04
N GLN A 52 -0.28 15.63 30.95
CA GLN A 52 -0.92 16.89 30.62
C GLN A 52 -2.32 16.58 30.08
N GLU A 53 -3.30 16.94 30.91
CA GLU A 53 -4.69 17.11 30.54
C GLU A 53 -4.76 18.01 29.29
N LYS A 54 -5.09 17.41 28.13
CA LYS A 54 -5.42 18.19 26.93
C LYS A 54 -6.75 18.88 27.20
N THR A 55 -6.69 20.20 27.40
CA THR A 55 -7.86 21.07 27.33
C THR A 55 -8.61 20.78 26.03
N PRO A 56 -9.95 20.64 26.04
CA PRO A 56 -10.72 20.48 24.82
C PRO A 56 -10.39 21.66 23.91
N SER A 57 -9.88 21.37 22.71
CA SER A 57 -9.78 22.37 21.65
C SER A 57 -11.15 23.02 21.52
N GLU A 58 -11.16 24.35 21.46
CA GLU A 58 -12.32 25.12 21.05
C GLU A 58 -12.94 24.43 19.84
N THR A 59 -14.26 24.27 19.87
CA THR A 59 -15.09 23.76 18.78
C THR A 59 -14.52 24.23 17.45
N ALA A 60 -13.91 23.29 16.71
CA ALA A 60 -13.45 23.56 15.37
C ALA A 60 -14.70 23.89 14.55
N GLU A 61 -14.94 25.18 14.32
CA GLU A 61 -15.77 25.59 13.20
C GLU A 61 -15.18 24.89 11.97
N GLY A 62 -15.99 24.06 11.29
CA GLY A 62 -15.55 23.37 10.09
C GLY A 62 -14.86 24.34 9.14
N LEU A 63 -13.77 23.91 8.50
CA LEU A 63 -12.75 24.72 7.81
C LEU A 63 -13.24 25.47 6.53
N GLY A 64 -14.52 25.79 6.45
CA GLY A 64 -15.17 26.52 5.37
C GLY A 64 -15.62 25.61 4.22
N PRO A 65 -16.52 26.09 3.36
CA PRO A 65 -17.19 25.28 2.32
C PRO A 65 -16.29 24.86 1.13
N ASN A 66 -14.99 25.11 1.20
CA ASN A 66 -14.07 25.05 0.05
C ASN A 66 -12.89 24.07 0.27
N MET A 67 -12.97 23.18 1.24
CA MET A 67 -11.91 22.21 1.53
C MET A 67 -12.50 20.83 1.73
N LEU A 68 -11.82 19.81 1.19
CA LEU A 68 -12.13 18.41 1.45
C LEU A 68 -11.17 17.86 2.52
N LEU A 69 -11.71 17.30 3.59
CA LEU A 69 -10.98 16.71 4.71
C LEU A 69 -10.97 15.20 4.56
N LEU A 70 -9.81 14.60 4.32
CA LEU A 70 -9.71 13.18 4.04
C LEU A 70 -8.67 12.52 4.93
N PRO A 71 -8.92 11.28 5.40
CA PRO A 71 -7.89 10.54 6.08
C PRO A 71 -6.83 10.08 5.07
N THR A 72 -5.59 10.05 5.52
CA THR A 72 -4.54 9.26 4.89
C THR A 72 -3.99 8.25 5.89
N MET A 73 -3.88 7.01 5.42
CA MET A 73 -3.26 5.90 6.13
C MET A 73 -1.77 5.78 5.78
N GLU A 74 -1.27 6.67 4.91
CA GLU A 74 0.13 6.65 4.50
C GLU A 74 1.02 7.11 5.65
N ASN A 75 2.25 6.62 5.68
CA ASN A 75 3.22 7.09 6.65
C ASN A 75 3.71 8.48 6.23
N MET A 76 3.27 9.52 6.94
CA MET A 76 3.73 10.89 6.78
C MET A 76 4.72 11.29 7.89
N SER A 77 5.57 10.36 8.36
CA SER A 77 6.41 10.56 9.54
C SER A 77 7.35 11.76 9.46
N ASP A 78 7.98 11.92 8.32
CA ASP A 78 9.04 12.90 8.05
C ASP A 78 9.06 13.34 6.58
N LYS A 79 8.50 12.52 5.68
CA LYS A 79 8.42 12.76 4.24
C LYS A 79 7.03 12.47 3.72
N PHE A 80 6.69 13.08 2.59
CA PHE A 80 5.49 12.72 1.86
C PHE A 80 5.64 11.29 1.29
N PRO A 81 4.56 10.50 1.22
CA PRO A 81 4.63 9.12 0.76
C PRO A 81 5.23 8.96 -0.64
N GLY A 82 6.02 7.89 -0.82
CA GLY A 82 6.64 7.52 -2.11
C GLY A 82 5.62 7.33 -3.24
N SER A 83 6.03 7.43 -4.50
CA SER A 83 5.10 7.43 -5.65
C SER A 83 4.86 6.07 -6.31
N TRP A 84 5.69 5.04 -6.06
CA TRP A 84 5.75 3.79 -6.84
C TRP A 84 5.49 2.49 -6.06
N ASP A 85 5.11 2.55 -4.79
CA ASP A 85 4.94 1.40 -3.89
C ASP A 85 3.51 0.82 -3.88
N ASN A 86 2.49 1.63 -3.66
CA ASN A 86 1.09 1.21 -3.52
C ASN A 86 0.11 2.13 -4.27
N TYR A 87 -1.00 1.58 -4.72
CA TYR A 87 -1.91 2.23 -5.66
C TYR A 87 -3.10 2.87 -4.97
N GLY A 88 -3.74 3.84 -5.64
CA GLY A 88 -5.11 4.26 -5.35
C GLY A 88 -5.32 5.16 -4.13
N LEU A 89 -4.26 5.59 -3.45
CA LEU A 89 -4.40 6.59 -2.39
C LEU A 89 -4.44 7.98 -3.01
N LEU A 90 -5.43 8.77 -2.56
CA LEU A 90 -5.77 10.03 -3.21
C LEU A 90 -4.57 10.99 -3.28
N GLY A 91 -3.69 11.01 -2.28
CA GLY A 91 -2.52 11.88 -2.29
C GLY A 91 -1.67 11.72 -3.55
N ARG A 92 -1.44 10.48 -3.98
CA ARG A 92 -0.68 10.18 -5.21
C ARG A 92 -1.44 10.58 -6.46
N MET A 93 -2.73 10.27 -6.52
CA MET A 93 -3.58 10.61 -7.68
C MET A 93 -3.85 12.11 -7.81
N ALA A 94 -3.76 12.85 -6.70
CA ALA A 94 -3.91 14.30 -6.66
C ALA A 94 -2.60 15.00 -7.04
N LEU A 95 -1.44 14.46 -6.61
CA LEU A 95 -0.14 15.08 -6.82
C LEU A 95 0.51 14.71 -8.15
N PHE A 96 0.39 13.47 -8.59
CA PHE A 96 1.09 12.95 -9.77
C PHE A 96 0.12 12.53 -10.88
N SER A 97 0.62 12.54 -12.12
CA SER A 97 -0.09 12.01 -13.28
C SER A 97 0.64 10.80 -13.84
N ARG A 98 -0.10 10.01 -14.61
CA ARG A 98 0.31 8.73 -15.20
C ARG A 98 0.21 8.85 -16.72
N LEU A 99 0.56 7.83 -17.49
CA LEU A 99 0.28 7.88 -18.94
C LEU A 99 -1.21 7.63 -19.22
N LEU A 100 -1.81 6.70 -18.49
CA LEU A 100 -3.20 6.28 -18.65
C LEU A 100 -3.99 6.41 -17.34
N ARG A 101 -5.32 6.23 -17.41
CA ARG A 101 -6.21 6.06 -16.26
C ARG A 101 -7.08 4.83 -16.43
N LEU A 102 -7.49 4.29 -15.27
CA LEU A 102 -8.42 3.19 -15.20
C LEU A 102 -9.87 3.71 -15.27
N ASP A 103 -10.77 2.90 -15.84
CA ASP A 103 -12.20 3.04 -15.63
C ASP A 103 -12.65 2.41 -14.29
N SER A 104 -13.96 2.40 -14.04
CA SER A 104 -14.56 1.79 -12.85
C SER A 104 -14.39 0.26 -12.79
N ASP A 105 -14.11 -0.39 -13.92
CA ASP A 105 -13.87 -1.82 -14.02
C ASP A 105 -12.37 -2.15 -13.95
N LEU A 106 -11.54 -1.17 -13.58
CA LEU A 106 -10.08 -1.26 -13.45
C LEU A 106 -9.36 -1.56 -14.77
N LYS A 107 -9.93 -1.14 -15.91
CA LYS A 107 -9.33 -1.27 -17.24
C LYS A 107 -8.64 0.03 -17.67
N PRO A 108 -7.40 -0.03 -18.22
CA PRO A 108 -6.63 1.15 -18.63
C PRO A 108 -7.12 1.70 -19.98
N VAL A 109 -8.31 2.30 -19.99
CA VAL A 109 -9.03 2.70 -21.21
C VAL A 109 -9.02 4.21 -21.47
N TYR A 110 -8.50 5.01 -20.55
CA TYR A 110 -8.46 6.47 -20.68
C TYR A 110 -7.03 6.99 -20.72
N GLY A 111 -6.82 8.06 -21.47
CA GLY A 111 -5.60 8.84 -21.41
C GLY A 111 -5.49 9.64 -20.10
N ASP A 112 -4.25 9.88 -19.68
CA ASP A 112 -3.89 10.88 -18.67
C ASP A 112 -2.88 11.86 -19.29
N LEU A 113 -1.57 11.72 -19.05
CA LEU A 113 -0.55 12.49 -19.79
C LEU A 113 -0.51 12.13 -21.27
N ALA A 114 -0.87 10.90 -21.64
CA ALA A 114 -1.05 10.51 -23.02
C ALA A 114 -2.42 10.99 -23.53
N SER A 115 -2.41 11.90 -24.51
CA SER A 115 -3.62 12.32 -25.21
C SER A 115 -4.15 11.22 -26.15
N GLU A 116 -3.26 10.39 -26.66
CA GLU A 116 -3.57 9.23 -27.52
C GLU A 116 -2.53 8.13 -27.31
N TRP A 117 -2.93 6.87 -27.45
CA TRP A 117 -1.99 5.75 -27.48
C TRP A 117 -2.47 4.62 -28.39
N THR A 118 -1.52 3.83 -28.89
CA THR A 118 -1.78 2.64 -29.71
C THR A 118 -0.98 1.45 -29.21
N GLU A 119 -1.53 0.26 -29.35
CA GLU A 119 -0.87 -1.03 -29.16
C GLU A 119 -0.85 -1.77 -30.50
N SER A 120 0.30 -2.33 -30.91
CA SER A 120 0.39 -3.17 -32.10
C SER A 120 -0.37 -4.49 -31.93
N GLU A 121 -0.80 -5.11 -33.03
CA GLU A 121 -1.61 -6.36 -32.98
C GLU A 121 -0.93 -7.51 -32.23
N ASP A 122 0.41 -7.54 -32.22
CA ASP A 122 1.23 -8.53 -31.51
C ASP A 122 1.57 -8.14 -30.06
N GLY A 123 1.15 -6.96 -29.60
CA GLY A 123 1.41 -6.44 -28.25
C GLY A 123 2.88 -6.11 -27.98
N MET A 124 3.66 -5.88 -29.05
CA MET A 124 5.11 -5.65 -28.99
C MET A 124 5.50 -4.18 -29.05
N ILE A 125 4.65 -3.31 -29.59
CA ILE A 125 4.94 -1.87 -29.72
C ILE A 125 3.78 -1.08 -29.12
N TYR A 126 4.12 -0.16 -28.22
CA TYR A 126 3.19 0.81 -27.66
C TYR A 126 3.67 2.21 -27.99
N THR A 127 2.80 3.05 -28.52
CA THR A 127 3.11 4.45 -28.83
C THR A 127 2.17 5.34 -28.04
N PHE A 128 2.72 6.32 -27.33
CA PHE A 128 1.95 7.31 -26.58
C PHE A 128 2.28 8.70 -27.12
N THR A 129 1.26 9.44 -27.52
CA THR A 129 1.37 10.86 -27.85
C THR A 129 0.96 11.66 -26.61
N LEU A 130 1.84 12.54 -26.14
CA LEU A 130 1.64 13.30 -24.91
C LEU A 130 0.95 14.64 -25.18
N HIS A 131 0.19 15.11 -24.19
CA HIS A 131 -0.35 16.47 -24.20
C HIS A 131 0.77 17.52 -24.35
N GLU A 132 0.55 18.52 -25.19
CA GLU A 132 1.44 19.68 -25.29
C GLU A 132 1.18 20.67 -24.14
N GLY A 133 2.21 21.41 -23.73
CA GLY A 133 2.09 22.51 -22.78
C GLY A 133 1.80 22.09 -21.34
N VAL A 134 2.00 20.81 -21.00
CA VAL A 134 1.87 20.32 -19.62
C VAL A 134 2.97 20.94 -18.76
N LYS A 135 2.60 21.39 -17.57
CA LYS A 135 3.50 21.99 -16.59
C LYS A 135 3.67 21.10 -15.36
N TRP A 136 4.89 21.04 -14.86
CA TRP A 136 5.16 20.61 -13.48
C TRP A 136 4.65 21.67 -12.51
N HIS A 137 4.41 21.29 -11.24
CA HIS A 137 3.94 22.25 -10.22
C HIS A 137 4.90 23.41 -9.96
N ASP A 138 6.17 23.30 -10.32
CA ASP A 138 7.15 24.39 -10.23
C ASP A 138 7.23 25.28 -11.50
N GLY A 139 6.36 25.03 -12.49
CA GLY A 139 6.22 25.83 -13.71
C GLY A 139 7.12 25.41 -14.88
N GLU A 140 8.04 24.47 -14.64
CA GLU A 140 8.85 23.86 -15.71
C GLU A 140 7.98 23.05 -16.67
N ASP A 141 8.44 22.95 -17.92
CA ASP A 141 7.75 22.16 -18.95
C ASP A 141 7.94 20.66 -18.72
N PHE A 142 6.85 19.91 -18.83
CA PHE A 142 6.88 18.45 -18.91
C PHE A 142 7.19 17.98 -20.34
N SER A 143 8.00 16.93 -20.49
CA SER A 143 8.29 16.34 -21.81
C SER A 143 8.28 14.80 -21.81
N ALA A 144 8.35 14.21 -23.00
CA ALA A 144 8.52 12.77 -23.17
C ALA A 144 9.83 12.24 -22.54
N ASP A 145 10.85 13.09 -22.40
CA ASP A 145 12.09 12.73 -21.71
C ASP A 145 11.86 12.46 -20.22
N ASP A 146 10.93 13.15 -19.57
CA ASP A 146 10.56 12.87 -18.17
C ASP A 146 9.96 11.48 -18.00
N VAL A 147 9.15 11.06 -18.99
CA VAL A 147 8.54 9.72 -19.03
C VAL A 147 9.62 8.66 -19.18
N ALA A 148 10.49 8.80 -20.18
CA ALA A 148 11.59 7.88 -20.43
C ALA A 148 12.55 7.81 -19.23
N PHE A 149 12.90 8.96 -18.64
CA PHE A 149 13.74 9.04 -17.46
C PHE A 149 13.10 8.35 -16.24
N SER A 150 11.79 8.54 -16.03
CA SER A 150 11.05 7.88 -14.95
C SER A 150 11.05 6.36 -15.10
N PHE A 151 10.81 5.82 -16.29
CA PHE A 151 10.90 4.37 -16.54
C PHE A 151 12.29 3.82 -16.22
N LYS A 152 13.34 4.46 -16.76
CA LYS A 152 14.72 4.05 -16.53
C LYS A 152 15.10 4.12 -15.05
N THR A 153 14.65 5.15 -14.34
CA THR A 153 14.86 5.29 -12.89
C THR A 153 14.16 4.17 -12.12
N ALA A 154 12.90 3.86 -12.45
CA ALA A 154 12.14 2.81 -11.79
C ALA A 154 12.74 1.40 -11.99
N MET A 155 13.36 1.14 -13.15
CA MET A 155 14.07 -0.13 -13.39
C MET A 155 15.24 -0.33 -12.40
N LYS A 156 15.94 0.76 -12.02
CA LYS A 156 17.08 0.75 -11.10
C LYS A 156 16.70 0.96 -9.63
N ALA A 157 15.51 1.49 -9.35
CA ALA A 157 15.08 1.76 -7.99
C ALA A 157 14.86 0.49 -7.17
N SER A 158 15.16 0.61 -5.86
CA SER A 158 14.99 -0.46 -4.87
C SER A 158 13.53 -0.66 -4.47
N GLN A 159 12.74 0.42 -4.47
CA GLN A 159 11.34 0.44 -4.08
C GLN A 159 10.44 0.82 -5.25
N VAL A 160 9.94 -0.22 -5.93
CA VAL A 160 8.91 -0.12 -6.97
C VAL A 160 7.99 -1.32 -6.81
N ASN A 161 6.70 -1.12 -7.01
CA ASN A 161 5.73 -2.19 -7.00
C ASN A 161 6.13 -3.28 -8.01
N GLY A 162 6.05 -4.54 -7.59
CA GLY A 162 6.49 -5.67 -8.41
C GLY A 162 5.75 -5.79 -9.75
N VAL A 163 4.51 -5.32 -9.85
CA VAL A 163 3.73 -5.32 -11.10
C VAL A 163 4.30 -4.30 -12.09
N ILE A 164 4.51 -3.06 -11.66
CA ILE A 164 5.16 -2.01 -12.46
C ILE A 164 6.55 -2.48 -12.88
N LYS A 165 7.37 -2.93 -11.91
CA LYS A 165 8.74 -3.37 -12.21
C LYS A 165 8.70 -4.54 -13.20
N GLY A 166 7.84 -5.54 -12.99
CA GLY A 166 7.67 -6.66 -13.91
C GLY A 166 7.28 -6.22 -15.33
N ALA A 167 6.38 -5.25 -15.46
CA ALA A 167 5.97 -4.69 -16.76
C ALA A 167 7.11 -3.95 -17.46
N LEU A 168 7.83 -3.07 -16.75
CA LEU A 168 8.98 -2.33 -17.28
C LEU A 168 10.13 -3.27 -17.69
N MET A 169 10.36 -4.35 -16.95
CA MET A 169 11.41 -5.34 -17.26
C MET A 169 11.11 -6.21 -18.49
N ASN A 170 9.92 -6.07 -19.09
CA ASN A 170 9.59 -6.67 -20.40
C ASN A 170 9.92 -5.74 -21.58
N ILE A 171 10.32 -4.49 -21.34
CA ILE A 171 10.81 -3.58 -22.39
C ILE A 171 12.14 -4.10 -22.94
N LYS A 172 12.34 -4.00 -24.25
CA LYS A 172 13.56 -4.43 -24.93
C LYS A 172 14.79 -3.73 -24.34
N GLY A 173 15.79 -4.52 -23.96
CA GLY A 173 17.00 -4.03 -23.29
C GLY A 173 16.89 -3.74 -21.78
N ALA A 174 15.69 -3.77 -21.17
CA ALA A 174 15.48 -3.35 -19.78
C ALA A 174 16.24 -4.21 -18.76
N LYS A 175 16.31 -5.52 -19.00
CA LYS A 175 17.06 -6.45 -18.14
C LYS A 175 18.56 -6.18 -18.16
N THR A 176 19.11 -5.94 -19.34
CA THR A 176 20.52 -5.59 -19.49
C THR A 176 20.79 -4.25 -18.80
N PHE A 177 19.97 -3.24 -19.07
CA PHE A 177 20.07 -1.92 -18.47
C PHE A 177 20.01 -1.95 -16.93
N ALA A 178 19.05 -2.67 -16.35
CA ALA A 178 18.86 -2.73 -14.91
C ALA A 178 20.01 -3.46 -14.19
N ASN A 179 20.61 -4.48 -14.81
CA ASN A 179 21.68 -5.29 -14.22
C ASN A 179 23.08 -4.69 -14.44
N ASP A 180 23.24 -3.74 -15.36
CA ASP A 180 24.50 -3.05 -15.59
C ASP A 180 24.64 -1.85 -14.64
N GLU A 181 25.53 -1.98 -13.64
CA GLU A 181 25.81 -0.93 -12.65
C GLU A 181 26.50 0.29 -13.24
N SER A 182 27.08 0.20 -14.45
CA SER A 182 27.71 1.34 -15.12
C SER A 182 26.69 2.27 -15.81
N LEU A 183 25.47 1.77 -16.07
CA LEU A 183 24.41 2.53 -16.69
C LEU A 183 23.56 3.27 -15.63
N THR A 184 23.04 4.42 -16.02
CA THR A 184 22.21 5.32 -15.22
C THR A 184 20.94 5.68 -16.00
N ALA A 185 19.98 6.36 -15.35
CA ALA A 185 18.77 6.81 -16.04
C ALA A 185 19.02 7.88 -17.13
N ALA A 186 20.24 8.44 -17.20
CA ALA A 186 20.65 9.31 -18.30
C ALA A 186 21.01 8.52 -19.58
N ASP A 187 21.36 7.25 -19.46
CA ASP A 187 21.73 6.40 -20.60
C ASP A 187 20.51 5.90 -21.35
N ASP A 188 20.65 5.67 -22.65
CA ASP A 188 19.57 5.17 -23.50
C ASP A 188 19.35 3.67 -23.34
N ILE A 189 18.14 3.25 -23.72
CA ILE A 189 17.72 1.86 -23.72
C ILE A 189 17.03 1.59 -25.06
N GLU A 190 17.38 0.48 -25.70
CA GLU A 190 16.91 0.13 -27.04
C GLU A 190 15.38 0.19 -27.19
N GLY A 191 14.64 -0.32 -26.20
CA GLY A 191 13.19 -0.38 -26.25
C GLY A 191 12.44 0.90 -25.93
N ILE A 192 13.11 2.05 -25.74
CA ILE A 192 12.44 3.33 -25.47
C ILE A 192 12.97 4.38 -26.44
N THR A 193 12.10 4.88 -27.30
CA THR A 193 12.40 6.00 -28.21
C THR A 193 11.53 7.19 -27.87
N VAL A 194 12.15 8.37 -27.86
CA VAL A 194 11.47 9.67 -27.71
C VAL A 194 11.67 10.45 -29.01
N ASP A 195 10.57 10.96 -29.57
CA ASP A 195 10.53 11.85 -30.73
C ASP A 195 9.53 12.97 -30.44
N ASP A 196 10.03 14.17 -30.15
CA ASP A 196 9.25 15.32 -29.65
C ASP A 196 8.35 14.96 -28.44
N ASN A 197 7.03 14.96 -28.63
CA ASN A 197 6.03 14.61 -27.60
C ASN A 197 5.52 13.16 -27.72
N VAL A 198 6.18 12.34 -28.54
CA VAL A 198 5.82 10.94 -28.77
C VAL A 198 6.85 10.04 -28.10
N ILE A 199 6.37 9.09 -27.30
CA ILE A 199 7.20 8.02 -26.72
C ILE A 199 6.75 6.67 -27.29
N THR A 200 7.70 5.93 -27.84
CA THR A 200 7.49 4.57 -28.36
C THR A 200 8.24 3.56 -27.52
N ILE A 201 7.52 2.52 -27.09
CA ILE A 201 8.01 1.43 -26.25
C ILE A 201 8.00 0.14 -27.06
N GLU A 202 9.18 -0.41 -27.33
CA GLU A 202 9.35 -1.73 -27.94
C GLU A 202 9.58 -2.77 -26.84
N MET A 203 8.78 -3.83 -26.85
CA MET A 203 8.86 -4.91 -25.87
C MET A 203 9.81 -6.01 -26.34
N GLU A 204 10.49 -6.66 -25.40
CA GLU A 204 11.21 -7.92 -25.64
C GLU A 204 10.22 -9.09 -25.87
N LYS A 205 9.06 -9.01 -25.23
CA LYS A 205 7.96 -9.97 -25.33
C LYS A 205 6.63 -9.32 -24.93
N PRO A 206 5.48 -9.85 -25.37
CA PRO A 206 4.18 -9.31 -24.98
C PRO A 206 4.00 -9.29 -23.45
N SER A 207 3.34 -8.26 -22.95
CA SER A 207 3.13 -8.06 -21.51
C SER A 207 1.69 -7.66 -21.22
N GLY A 208 0.87 -8.62 -20.79
CA GLY A 208 -0.55 -8.38 -20.46
C GLY A 208 -0.80 -7.44 -19.26
N THR A 209 0.26 -6.93 -18.63
CA THR A 209 0.18 -5.97 -17.51
C THR A 209 0.74 -4.59 -17.86
N PHE A 210 1.22 -4.38 -19.10
CA PHE A 210 1.92 -3.15 -19.46
C PHE A 210 1.01 -1.92 -19.39
N LEU A 211 -0.13 -1.93 -20.10
CA LEU A 211 -1.09 -0.82 -20.05
C LEU A 211 -1.64 -0.58 -18.63
N LEU A 212 -1.86 -1.65 -17.86
CA LEU A 212 -2.27 -1.54 -16.45
C LEU A 212 -1.20 -0.81 -15.63
N ALA A 213 0.07 -1.16 -15.81
CA ALA A 213 1.18 -0.46 -15.17
C ALA A 213 1.24 1.01 -15.60
N MET A 214 0.99 1.33 -16.88
CA MET A 214 0.96 2.72 -17.38
C MET A 214 -0.18 3.55 -16.79
N ALA A 215 -1.26 2.90 -16.34
CA ALA A 215 -2.36 3.53 -15.63
C ALA A 215 -2.13 3.69 -14.12
N GLN A 216 -1.00 3.21 -13.61
CA GLN A 216 -0.63 3.23 -12.18
C GLN A 216 0.72 3.92 -11.92
N PHE A 217 1.59 3.98 -12.91
CA PHE A 217 2.94 4.49 -12.81
C PHE A 217 2.99 6.01 -12.87
N ASN A 218 3.25 6.64 -11.73
CA ASN A 218 3.40 8.08 -11.61
C ASN A 218 4.70 8.55 -12.30
N ILE A 219 4.59 9.53 -13.20
CA ILE A 219 5.75 10.15 -13.84
C ILE A 219 6.37 11.16 -12.88
N LEU A 220 7.70 11.12 -12.76
CA LEU A 220 8.47 11.99 -11.87
C LEU A 220 9.29 13.01 -12.68
N PRO A 221 9.52 14.21 -12.13
CA PRO A 221 10.24 15.30 -12.79
C PRO A 221 11.72 15.01 -12.91
N ARG A 222 12.24 14.78 -14.13
CA ARG A 222 13.67 14.50 -14.34
C ARG A 222 14.54 15.57 -13.68
N HIS A 223 14.20 16.85 -13.84
CA HIS A 223 14.97 17.97 -13.30
C HIS A 223 15.08 18.00 -11.76
N LYS A 224 14.24 17.26 -11.02
CA LYS A 224 14.36 17.14 -9.55
C LYS A 224 15.04 15.86 -9.09
N ILE A 225 15.00 14.81 -9.90
CA ILE A 225 15.49 13.49 -9.50
C ILE A 225 16.73 13.03 -10.26
N GLU A 226 17.15 13.76 -11.29
CA GLU A 226 18.42 13.54 -11.98
C GLU A 226 19.60 13.70 -11.02
N GLY A 227 20.49 12.72 -11.03
CA GLY A 227 21.64 12.67 -10.12
C GLY A 227 21.35 12.09 -8.73
N LEU A 228 20.09 11.81 -8.38
CA LEU A 228 19.78 11.04 -7.18
C LEU A 228 20.10 9.56 -7.40
N ASP A 229 20.56 8.89 -6.35
CA ASP A 229 20.70 7.43 -6.36
C ASP A 229 19.29 6.79 -6.38
N PRO A 230 18.92 6.04 -7.44
CA PRO A 230 17.62 5.37 -7.52
C PRO A 230 17.36 4.41 -6.35
N LEU A 231 18.41 3.86 -5.74
CA LEU A 231 18.29 2.97 -4.58
C LEU A 231 17.83 3.71 -3.31
N MET A 232 18.04 5.02 -3.26
CA MET A 232 17.72 5.90 -2.14
C MET A 232 16.61 6.91 -2.47
N LEU A 233 16.02 6.84 -3.67
CA LEU A 233 15.04 7.82 -4.16
C LEU A 233 13.88 8.04 -3.18
N ASN A 234 13.35 6.97 -2.60
CA ASN A 234 12.23 6.99 -1.64
C ASN A 234 12.50 7.78 -0.35
N THR A 235 13.77 7.95 0.02
CA THR A 235 14.21 8.67 1.22
C THR A 235 14.94 9.97 0.88
N SER A 236 15.02 10.31 -0.41
CA SER A 236 15.65 11.53 -0.88
C SER A 236 14.90 12.78 -0.45
N SER A 237 15.52 13.95 -0.66
CA SER A 237 14.89 15.24 -0.41
C SER A 237 13.76 15.57 -1.38
N PHE A 238 13.61 14.83 -2.49
CA PHE A 238 12.47 15.00 -3.39
C PHE A 238 11.14 14.81 -2.64
N TYR A 239 11.08 13.83 -1.73
CA TYR A 239 9.87 13.56 -0.94
C TYR A 239 9.69 14.46 0.29
N ASP A 240 10.57 15.45 0.52
CA ASP A 240 10.29 16.50 1.50
C ASP A 240 9.18 17.43 1.00
N TRP A 241 9.23 17.76 -0.29
CA TRP A 241 8.27 18.61 -1.00
C TRP A 241 8.11 18.14 -2.46
N PRO A 242 7.51 16.96 -2.68
CA PRO A 242 7.40 16.42 -4.03
C PRO A 242 6.48 17.28 -4.89
N ILE A 243 6.86 17.38 -6.16
CA ILE A 243 6.05 18.00 -7.20
C ILE A 243 5.68 16.96 -8.25
N GLY A 244 4.56 17.18 -8.91
CA GLY A 244 4.10 16.37 -10.02
C GLY A 244 3.47 17.22 -11.12
N THR A 245 2.67 16.57 -11.95
CA THR A 245 1.81 17.19 -12.97
C THR A 245 0.32 16.99 -12.63
N GLY A 246 0.01 16.53 -11.42
CA GLY A 246 -1.35 16.23 -10.97
C GLY A 246 -2.18 17.49 -10.71
N PRO A 247 -3.50 17.34 -10.48
CA PRO A 247 -4.42 18.46 -10.29
C PRO A 247 -4.23 19.26 -9.00
N TYR A 248 -3.47 18.76 -8.03
CA TYR A 248 -3.15 19.45 -6.79
C TYR A 248 -1.65 19.40 -6.49
N MET A 249 -1.15 20.40 -5.77
CA MET A 249 0.23 20.52 -5.30
C MET A 249 0.26 20.65 -3.77
N ILE A 250 1.38 20.28 -3.14
CA ILE A 250 1.54 20.42 -1.69
C ILE A 250 1.69 21.91 -1.36
N LYS A 251 0.75 22.43 -0.57
CA LYS A 251 0.79 23.78 0.00
C LYS A 251 1.48 23.80 1.35
N GLU A 252 1.20 22.79 2.16
CA GLU A 252 1.72 22.66 3.53
C GLU A 252 1.91 21.19 3.88
N PHE A 253 2.98 20.88 4.62
CA PHE A 253 3.23 19.55 5.13
C PHE A 253 3.64 19.61 6.60
N ALA A 254 2.82 19.01 7.46
CA ALA A 254 3.04 18.87 8.89
C ALA A 254 3.28 17.38 9.20
N PRO A 255 4.54 16.94 9.41
CA PRO A 255 4.85 15.54 9.61
C PRO A 255 4.08 14.92 10.79
N ASN A 256 3.59 13.70 10.60
CA ASN A 256 2.69 12.95 11.49
C ASN A 256 1.30 13.56 11.72
N ASP A 257 0.96 14.65 11.03
CA ASP A 257 -0.32 15.35 11.23
C ASP A 257 -1.10 15.48 9.91
N TYR A 258 -0.63 16.27 8.94
CA TYR A 258 -1.34 16.43 7.67
C TYR A 258 -0.48 16.89 6.50
N ALA A 259 -0.98 16.67 5.29
CA ALA A 259 -0.60 17.40 4.09
C ALA A 259 -1.79 18.23 3.60
N LEU A 260 -1.59 19.53 3.42
CA LEU A 260 -2.56 20.41 2.76
C LEU A 260 -2.18 20.53 1.29
N LEU A 261 -3.10 20.10 0.44
CA LEU A 261 -2.98 20.21 -1.01
C LEU A 261 -3.82 21.39 -1.51
N GLU A 262 -3.30 22.11 -2.49
CA GLU A 262 -4.03 23.16 -3.20
C GLU A 262 -4.11 22.86 -4.69
N ARG A 263 -5.21 23.24 -5.32
CA ARG A 263 -5.42 23.00 -6.74
C ARG A 263 -4.32 23.68 -7.56
N PHE A 264 -3.76 22.96 -8.52
CA PHE A 264 -2.80 23.49 -9.46
C PHE A 264 -3.53 24.19 -10.61
N ASP A 265 -3.43 25.51 -10.67
CA ASP A 265 -4.19 26.30 -11.65
C ASP A 265 -3.71 26.10 -13.09
N ASP A 266 -2.49 25.60 -13.34
CA ASP A 266 -1.99 25.26 -14.68
C ASP A 266 -2.14 23.77 -15.02
N TYR A 267 -2.99 23.04 -14.29
CA TYR A 267 -3.29 21.64 -14.60
C TYR A 267 -3.82 21.49 -16.03
N PHE A 268 -3.23 20.55 -16.78
CA PHE A 268 -3.53 20.33 -18.20
C PHE A 268 -4.91 19.72 -18.45
N GLY A 269 -5.47 19.03 -17.45
CA GLY A 269 -6.79 18.40 -17.51
C GLY A 269 -7.90 19.32 -17.01
N GLU A 270 -9.08 18.72 -16.75
CA GLU A 270 -10.18 19.45 -16.12
C GLU A 270 -9.82 19.82 -14.68
N LYS A 271 -9.90 21.11 -14.37
CA LYS A 271 -9.56 21.62 -13.04
C LYS A 271 -10.61 21.20 -12.03
N PRO A 272 -10.21 20.60 -10.88
CA PRO A 272 -11.14 20.30 -9.81
C PRO A 272 -11.88 21.55 -9.31
N ILE A 273 -13.16 21.38 -8.98
CA ILE A 273 -13.98 22.44 -8.40
C ILE A 273 -13.61 22.74 -6.94
N ILE A 274 -13.04 21.74 -6.26
CA ILE A 274 -12.59 21.84 -4.87
C ILE A 274 -11.20 22.48 -4.88
N PRO A 275 -10.99 23.64 -4.23
CA PRO A 275 -9.70 24.33 -4.29
C PRO A 275 -8.65 23.74 -3.35
N GLN A 276 -9.04 23.05 -2.26
CA GLN A 276 -8.09 22.48 -1.29
C GLN A 276 -8.50 21.10 -0.78
N ILE A 277 -7.51 20.27 -0.48
CA ILE A 277 -7.69 18.96 0.16
C ILE A 277 -6.74 18.89 1.36
N LYS A 278 -7.26 18.60 2.54
CA LYS A 278 -6.43 18.26 3.71
C LYS A 278 -6.39 16.75 3.88
N LEU A 279 -5.23 16.16 3.66
CA LEU A 279 -4.95 14.76 3.96
C LEU A 279 -4.47 14.66 5.42
N ALA A 280 -5.32 14.21 6.33
CA ALA A 280 -5.03 14.10 7.75
C ALA A 280 -4.58 12.69 8.13
N GLN A 281 -3.52 12.58 8.93
CA GLN A 281 -3.06 11.31 9.49
C GLN A 281 -4.12 10.79 10.47
N MET A 282 -4.75 9.67 10.09
CA MET A 282 -5.81 9.05 10.88
C MET A 282 -5.73 7.54 10.73
N THR A 283 -6.32 6.83 11.69
CA THR A 283 -6.53 5.39 11.59
C THR A 283 -8.00 5.07 11.44
N ALA A 284 -8.32 3.87 10.94
CA ALA A 284 -9.71 3.43 10.81
C ALA A 284 -10.50 3.47 12.13
N ALA A 285 -9.81 3.38 13.28
CA ALA A 285 -10.43 3.50 14.60
C ALA A 285 -10.92 4.93 14.90
N ASP A 286 -10.34 5.95 14.27
CA ASP A 286 -10.73 7.35 14.45
C ASP A 286 -11.96 7.73 13.63
N TYR A 287 -12.22 7.03 12.51
CA TYR A 287 -13.21 7.45 11.51
C TYR A 287 -14.60 7.70 12.06
N PRO A 288 -15.21 6.83 12.91
CA PRO A 288 -16.56 7.08 13.41
C PRO A 288 -16.67 8.36 14.24
N ALA A 289 -15.71 8.58 15.17
CA ALA A 289 -15.71 9.76 16.02
C ALA A 289 -15.51 11.05 15.19
N ARG A 290 -14.62 11.00 14.20
CA ARG A 290 -14.35 12.12 13.28
C ARG A 290 -15.54 12.39 12.35
N ALA A 291 -16.20 11.35 11.85
CA ALA A 291 -17.42 11.50 11.04
C ALA A 291 -18.56 12.14 11.85
N LEU A 292 -18.79 11.69 13.09
CA LEU A 292 -19.76 12.29 14.02
C LEU A 292 -19.48 13.77 14.31
N ALA A 293 -18.20 14.16 14.31
CA ALA A 293 -17.76 15.54 14.48
C ALA A 293 -17.75 16.38 13.18
N ASN A 294 -18.04 15.78 12.01
CA ASN A 294 -17.86 16.39 10.68
C ASN A 294 -16.41 16.84 10.41
N GLU A 295 -15.43 16.05 10.87
CA GLU A 295 -14.00 16.31 10.69
C GLU A 295 -13.34 15.50 9.54
N ILE A 296 -14.13 14.69 8.81
CA ILE A 296 -13.71 13.94 7.61
C ILE A 296 -14.83 13.92 6.58
N ASP A 297 -14.63 14.26 5.33
CA ASP A 297 -15.72 14.29 4.34
C ASP A 297 -15.92 12.95 3.62
N PHE A 298 -14.87 12.14 3.51
CA PHE A 298 -14.91 10.85 2.85
C PHE A 298 -13.84 9.91 3.40
N PHE A 299 -14.18 8.63 3.55
CA PHE A 299 -13.22 7.58 3.89
C PHE A 299 -13.70 6.23 3.35
N HIS A 300 -12.79 5.27 3.22
CA HIS A 300 -13.12 3.88 2.93
C HIS A 300 -12.77 3.00 4.13
N THR A 301 -13.54 1.94 4.36
CA THR A 301 -13.28 0.96 5.41
C THR A 301 -13.74 -0.43 4.96
N ASN A 302 -13.06 -1.46 5.46
CA ASN A 302 -13.45 -2.86 5.30
C ASN A 302 -14.23 -3.39 6.51
N SER A 303 -14.53 -2.54 7.50
CA SER A 303 -15.31 -2.87 8.69
C SER A 303 -16.72 -2.31 8.56
N LEU A 304 -17.71 -3.20 8.48
CA LEU A 304 -19.12 -2.81 8.46
C LEU A 304 -19.50 -1.99 9.71
N ASP A 305 -19.03 -2.40 10.89
CA ASP A 305 -19.30 -1.69 12.14
C ASP A 305 -18.77 -0.26 12.12
N THR A 306 -17.57 -0.05 11.55
CA THR A 306 -16.98 1.29 11.39
C THR A 306 -17.86 2.17 10.48
N ALA A 307 -18.33 1.60 9.36
CA ALA A 307 -19.20 2.33 8.42
C ALA A 307 -20.56 2.67 9.05
N LEU A 308 -21.18 1.72 9.75
CA LEU A 308 -22.45 1.93 10.44
C LEU A 308 -22.34 2.98 11.55
N ALA A 309 -21.28 2.93 12.36
CA ALA A 309 -21.04 3.91 13.41
C ALA A 309 -20.84 5.33 12.84
N ALA A 310 -20.18 5.47 11.69
CA ALA A 310 -20.08 6.77 11.03
C ALA A 310 -21.44 7.27 10.50
N CYS A 311 -22.31 6.36 10.01
CA CYS A 311 -23.67 6.68 9.54
C CYS A 311 -24.65 7.03 10.68
N GLU A 312 -24.24 6.98 11.95
CA GLU A 312 -24.99 7.61 13.04
C GLU A 312 -25.04 9.14 12.87
N ASN A 313 -24.09 9.74 12.13
CA ASN A 313 -24.21 11.10 11.63
C ASN A 313 -25.18 11.12 10.43
N PRO A 314 -26.31 11.86 10.49
CA PRO A 314 -27.30 11.89 9.42
C PRO A 314 -26.81 12.55 8.12
N ASN A 315 -25.62 13.16 8.10
CA ASN A 315 -24.99 13.71 6.92
C ASN A 315 -24.15 12.68 6.14
N TYR A 316 -24.01 11.45 6.65
CA TYR A 316 -23.22 10.40 6.01
C TYR A 316 -24.11 9.33 5.44
N GLU A 317 -23.66 8.81 4.31
CA GLU A 317 -24.19 7.61 3.69
C GLU A 317 -23.02 6.66 3.40
N MET A 318 -23.30 5.36 3.52
CA MET A 318 -22.34 4.32 3.15
C MET A 318 -22.70 3.74 1.79
N PHE A 319 -21.67 3.50 0.97
CA PHE A 319 -21.79 2.81 -0.29
C PHE A 319 -20.98 1.52 -0.25
N TYR A 320 -21.58 0.43 -0.70
CA TYR A 320 -20.84 -0.79 -0.97
C TYR A 320 -20.10 -0.63 -2.31
N THR A 321 -18.86 -1.07 -2.35
CA THR A 321 -18.04 -1.07 -3.56
C THR A 321 -17.38 -2.43 -3.69
N ASP A 322 -17.58 -3.07 -4.83
CA ASP A 322 -16.91 -4.32 -5.15
C ASP A 322 -15.42 -4.04 -5.40
N ILE A 323 -14.55 -4.83 -4.76
CA ILE A 323 -13.11 -4.70 -4.90
C ILE A 323 -12.50 -6.05 -5.29
N TYR A 324 -11.52 -6.04 -6.19
CA TYR A 324 -10.70 -7.22 -6.47
C TYR A 324 -9.67 -7.42 -5.36
N PHE A 325 -10.11 -7.98 -4.24
CA PHE A 325 -9.29 -8.23 -3.08
C PHE A 325 -9.42 -9.67 -2.60
N ILE A 326 -8.29 -10.29 -2.24
CA ILE A 326 -8.26 -11.63 -1.66
C ILE A 326 -7.64 -11.58 -0.27
N ARG A 327 -8.21 -12.34 0.67
CA ARG A 327 -7.59 -12.64 1.96
C ARG A 327 -7.12 -14.08 1.94
N PHE A 328 -5.86 -14.32 2.27
CA PHE A 328 -5.28 -15.66 2.23
C PHE A 328 -4.29 -15.88 3.37
N PHE A 329 -4.12 -17.14 3.77
CA PHE A 329 -3.03 -17.54 4.64
C PHE A 329 -1.77 -17.73 3.82
N MET A 330 -0.66 -17.23 4.35
CA MET A 330 0.67 -17.35 3.74
C MET A 330 1.56 -18.18 4.64
N TRP A 331 2.10 -19.26 4.08
CA TRP A 331 2.97 -20.20 4.78
C TRP A 331 4.43 -19.90 4.43
N ASN A 332 5.29 -19.74 5.43
CA ASN A 332 6.73 -19.68 5.20
C ASN A 332 7.30 -21.11 5.06
N SER A 333 7.23 -21.68 3.86
CA SER A 333 7.68 -23.06 3.60
C SER A 333 9.19 -23.28 3.72
N TYR A 334 9.98 -22.21 3.80
CA TYR A 334 11.43 -22.30 4.04
C TYR A 334 11.78 -22.21 5.53
N GLY A 335 10.81 -21.91 6.38
CA GLY A 335 11.01 -21.63 7.80
C GLY A 335 11.82 -20.36 8.05
N LEU A 336 11.96 -19.98 9.32
CA LEU A 336 12.76 -18.81 9.72
C LEU A 336 14.25 -18.98 9.44
N LYS A 337 14.73 -20.22 9.38
CA LYS A 337 16.15 -20.56 9.19
C LYS A 337 16.52 -20.84 7.73
N GLY A 338 15.55 -21.05 6.84
CA GLY A 338 15.82 -21.42 5.45
C GLY A 338 16.43 -22.83 5.28
N ASP A 339 16.44 -23.65 6.33
CA ASP A 339 17.09 -24.97 6.34
C ASP A 339 16.16 -26.11 5.87
N GLY A 340 14.91 -25.78 5.52
CA GLY A 340 13.91 -26.74 5.03
C GLY A 340 13.34 -27.67 6.11
N ASN A 341 13.66 -27.46 7.39
CA ASN A 341 13.20 -28.29 8.51
C ASN A 341 11.97 -27.69 9.23
N ASP A 342 11.17 -26.92 8.51
CA ASP A 342 9.94 -26.30 9.01
C ASP A 342 8.73 -27.22 8.75
N PRO A 343 7.76 -27.36 9.68
CA PRO A 343 6.55 -28.14 9.43
C PRO A 343 5.81 -27.70 8.16
N PHE A 344 5.84 -26.42 7.82
CA PHE A 344 5.18 -25.91 6.62
C PHE A 344 5.99 -26.12 5.33
N ALA A 345 7.17 -26.75 5.38
CA ALA A 345 7.88 -27.21 4.19
C ALA A 345 7.08 -28.32 3.48
N ASP A 346 6.43 -29.20 4.26
CA ASP A 346 5.56 -30.25 3.76
C ASP A 346 4.21 -29.70 3.25
N ILE A 347 3.81 -30.14 2.06
CA ILE A 347 2.54 -29.74 1.45
C ILE A 347 1.33 -30.33 2.16
N ASP A 348 1.46 -31.54 2.72
CA ASP A 348 0.34 -32.20 3.38
C ASP A 348 0.06 -31.55 4.75
N THR A 349 1.10 -31.08 5.44
CA THR A 349 0.94 -30.19 6.61
C THR A 349 0.17 -28.91 6.27
N ARG A 350 0.46 -28.26 5.13
CA ARG A 350 -0.29 -27.05 4.69
C ARG A 350 -1.76 -27.37 4.34
N ARG A 351 -2.01 -28.55 3.75
CA ARG A 351 -3.38 -29.03 3.46
C ARG A 351 -4.13 -29.39 4.73
N ALA A 352 -3.49 -30.06 5.69
CA ALA A 352 -4.07 -30.36 6.98
C ALA A 352 -4.55 -29.07 7.67
N PHE A 353 -3.72 -28.03 7.62
CA PHE A 353 -4.06 -26.74 8.21
C PHE A 353 -5.27 -26.08 7.54
N ILE A 354 -5.36 -26.09 6.20
CA ILE A 354 -6.50 -25.45 5.53
C ILE A 354 -7.82 -26.18 5.80
N HIS A 355 -7.81 -27.52 5.85
CA HIS A 355 -8.99 -28.31 6.21
C HIS A 355 -9.39 -28.19 7.69
N ALA A 356 -8.45 -27.84 8.57
CA ALA A 356 -8.72 -27.63 9.99
C ALA A 356 -9.38 -26.28 10.31
N ILE A 357 -9.43 -25.34 9.36
CA ILE A 357 -10.00 -24.00 9.57
C ILE A 357 -11.37 -23.89 8.93
N ASP A 358 -12.36 -23.55 9.75
CA ASP A 358 -13.68 -23.17 9.25
C ASP A 358 -13.63 -21.74 8.68
N ARG A 359 -13.25 -21.64 7.41
CA ARG A 359 -13.16 -20.36 6.70
C ARG A 359 -14.52 -19.71 6.50
N GLN A 360 -15.60 -20.50 6.42
CA GLN A 360 -16.95 -19.95 6.31
C GLN A 360 -17.35 -19.28 7.63
N ALA A 361 -17.10 -19.93 8.77
CA ALA A 361 -17.33 -19.30 10.06
C ALA A 361 -16.50 -18.01 10.25
N LEU A 362 -15.26 -17.94 9.74
CA LEU A 362 -14.48 -16.70 9.76
C LEU A 362 -15.17 -15.58 8.95
N ILE A 363 -15.68 -15.89 7.75
CA ILE A 363 -16.42 -14.93 6.92
C ILE A 363 -17.68 -14.47 7.65
N ASP A 364 -18.49 -15.39 8.16
CA ASP A 364 -19.77 -15.10 8.80
C ASP A 364 -19.62 -14.21 10.03
N ASN A 365 -18.53 -14.37 10.79
CA ASN A 365 -18.30 -13.62 12.03
C ASN A 365 -17.51 -12.32 11.84
N LEU A 366 -16.60 -12.24 10.86
CA LEU A 366 -15.70 -11.09 10.70
C LEU A 366 -16.06 -10.19 9.51
N MET A 367 -16.73 -10.74 8.49
CA MET A 367 -17.04 -10.06 7.23
C MET A 367 -18.46 -10.40 6.74
N PRO A 368 -19.50 -10.26 7.60
CA PRO A 368 -20.85 -10.67 7.25
C PRO A 368 -21.33 -9.94 5.98
N ASN A 369 -21.73 -10.72 4.97
CA ASN A 369 -22.16 -10.22 3.65
C ASN A 369 -21.11 -9.39 2.88
N GLN A 370 -19.83 -9.47 3.23
CA GLN A 370 -18.74 -8.69 2.61
C GLN A 370 -17.65 -9.55 1.97
N ALA A 371 -17.70 -10.87 2.11
CA ALA A 371 -16.73 -11.78 1.53
C ALA A 371 -17.39 -13.08 1.07
N GLU A 372 -16.82 -13.65 0.01
CA GLU A 372 -17.17 -14.98 -0.47
C GLU A 372 -16.03 -15.97 -0.23
N LEU A 373 -16.37 -17.22 0.06
CA LEU A 373 -15.38 -18.28 0.20
C LEU A 373 -14.87 -18.71 -1.17
N ILE A 374 -13.57 -18.56 -1.39
CA ILE A 374 -12.89 -18.99 -2.63
C ILE A 374 -11.72 -19.92 -2.33
N ASN A 375 -11.42 -20.84 -3.26
CA ASN A 375 -10.25 -21.74 -3.24
C ASN A 375 -9.18 -21.35 -4.27
N THR A 376 -9.29 -20.14 -4.83
CA THR A 376 -8.41 -19.58 -5.85
C THR A 376 -7.82 -18.25 -5.38
N LYS A 377 -6.73 -17.81 -6.02
CA LYS A 377 -6.15 -16.48 -5.83
C LYS A 377 -6.72 -15.43 -6.79
N VAL A 378 -7.67 -15.82 -7.62
CA VAL A 378 -8.34 -14.95 -8.59
C VAL A 378 -9.79 -14.78 -8.13
N PRO A 379 -10.28 -13.56 -7.85
CA PRO A 379 -11.69 -13.34 -7.51
C PRO A 379 -12.62 -13.93 -8.58
N THR A 380 -13.76 -14.52 -8.16
CA THR A 380 -14.65 -15.22 -9.11
C THR A 380 -15.31 -14.28 -10.12
N ALA A 381 -15.45 -13.00 -9.76
CA ALA A 381 -15.94 -11.94 -10.64
C ALA A 381 -14.97 -11.58 -11.78
N PHE A 382 -13.71 -12.03 -11.72
CA PHE A 382 -12.73 -11.78 -12.77
C PHE A 382 -12.94 -12.76 -13.94
N GLU A 383 -13.03 -12.24 -15.16
CA GLU A 383 -13.43 -13.02 -16.35
C GLU A 383 -12.53 -14.22 -16.67
N TYR A 384 -11.27 -14.18 -16.22
CA TYR A 384 -10.29 -15.24 -16.43
C TYR A 384 -10.15 -16.18 -15.23
N CYS A 385 -11.06 -16.12 -14.25
CA CYS A 385 -11.03 -17.01 -13.09
C CYS A 385 -11.26 -18.47 -13.50
N ASN A 386 -10.28 -19.33 -13.26
CA ASN A 386 -10.47 -20.77 -13.33
C ASN A 386 -11.20 -21.26 -12.07
N THR A 387 -12.40 -21.81 -12.25
CA THR A 387 -13.22 -22.39 -11.16
C THR A 387 -12.97 -23.88 -10.96
N ASP A 388 -12.23 -24.55 -11.85
CA ASP A 388 -11.79 -25.94 -11.67
C ASP A 388 -10.58 -25.97 -10.72
N VAL A 389 -10.87 -25.91 -9.43
CA VAL A 389 -9.89 -25.82 -8.34
C VAL A 389 -10.10 -26.92 -7.30
N TYR A 390 -9.04 -27.19 -6.53
CA TYR A 390 -9.12 -28.14 -5.42
C TYR A 390 -10.18 -27.71 -4.40
N ASP A 391 -10.94 -28.68 -3.91
CA ASP A 391 -11.78 -28.47 -2.75
C ASP A 391 -10.90 -28.44 -1.48
N LEU A 392 -10.85 -27.26 -0.86
CA LEU A 392 -10.13 -27.01 0.39
C LEU A 392 -11.12 -26.78 1.55
N GLY A 393 -12.32 -27.34 1.47
CA GLY A 393 -13.39 -27.20 2.46
C GLY A 393 -13.00 -27.62 3.87
N TYR A 394 -13.81 -27.21 4.85
CA TYR A 394 -13.59 -27.52 6.26
C TYR A 394 -13.84 -29.01 6.55
N ASP A 395 -12.80 -29.74 6.90
CA ASP A 395 -12.85 -31.15 7.32
C ASP A 395 -11.76 -31.45 8.37
N PRO A 396 -12.07 -31.24 9.67
CA PRO A 396 -11.14 -31.53 10.76
C PRO A 396 -10.74 -33.00 10.87
N GLU A 397 -11.58 -33.93 10.40
CA GLU A 397 -11.25 -35.36 10.48
C GLU A 397 -10.25 -35.72 9.40
N LEU A 398 -10.43 -35.23 8.17
CA LEU A 398 -9.43 -35.35 7.11
C LEU A 398 -8.10 -34.71 7.52
N ALA A 399 -8.14 -33.50 8.09
CA ALA A 399 -6.94 -32.81 8.59
C ALA A 399 -6.13 -33.67 9.57
N LYS A 400 -6.78 -34.38 10.50
CA LYS A 400 -6.11 -35.28 11.45
C LYS A 400 -5.39 -36.45 10.78
N THR A 401 -5.82 -36.88 9.59
CA THR A 401 -5.17 -37.98 8.84
C THR A 401 -3.94 -37.54 8.07
N MET A 402 -3.75 -36.22 7.90
CA MET A 402 -2.65 -35.61 7.14
C MET A 402 -1.44 -35.24 8.03
N PHE A 403 -1.53 -35.45 9.35
CA PHE A 403 -0.47 -35.20 10.32
C PHE A 403 0.35 -36.45 10.70
#